data_AF-A0A2D8EVU9-F1
#
_entry.id   AF-A0A2D8EVU9-F1
#
_cell.length_a   1.000
_cell.length_b   1.000
_cell.length_c   1.000
_cell.angle_alpha   90.00
_cell.angle_beta   90.00
_cell.angle_gamma   90.00
#
_symmetry.space_group_name_H-M   'P 1'
#
loop_
_entity.id
_entity.type
_entity.pdbx_description
1 polymer ?
#
loop_
_entity_poly.entity_id
_entity_poly.type
_entity_poly.pdbx_seq_one_letter_code
_entity_poly.pdbx_strand_id
1 'polypeptide(L)'
;SKQAKLRELISDTDFMVEMKGVDLIPVTNCHYTIWGSTNEPYPLSLPGDDRRTMFVDIGVTKYEILEKDPDYFKKLLAFGKDYANLASVFHHYKNVHVISKEFNPNEPPVTTAKDELVEASKPQYMKLLDDLFAEERITSFKRDIVNAKLITQELRALEDFSLRLENFTENKVLRWIRFNPKNFRILKGQPYQIPGSLRGRCWVIRNHTFWNQHKTNKETIDLHFNKKVETPLFNQQKDAYDEEKDQIPF
;
A
#
# COMPACT_ATOMS: atom_id res chain seq x y z
N SER A 1 16.61 10.13 0.40
CA SER A 1 16.00 10.68 1.63
C SER A 1 16.34 9.77 2.80
N LYS A 2 16.11 10.18 4.07
CA LYS A 2 16.35 9.31 5.24
C LYS A 2 15.55 7.99 5.21
N GLN A 3 14.33 8.01 4.66
CA GLN A 3 13.51 6.81 4.48
C GLN A 3 14.08 5.83 3.44
N ALA A 4 14.73 6.32 2.38
CA ALA A 4 15.39 5.46 1.39
C ALA A 4 16.52 4.65 2.06
N LYS A 5 17.32 5.30 2.93
CA LYS A 5 18.38 4.63 3.69
C LYS A 5 17.85 3.55 4.63
N LEU A 6 16.70 3.79 5.29
CA LEU A 6 16.08 2.76 6.13
C LEU A 6 15.66 1.54 5.29
N ARG A 7 15.13 1.76 4.08
CA ARG A 7 14.77 0.66 3.17
C ARG A 7 15.99 -0.10 2.68
N GLU A 8 17.06 0.61 2.32
CA GLU A 8 18.36 0.01 1.94
C GLU A 8 18.91 -0.86 3.07
N LEU A 9 18.88 -0.39 4.32
CA LEU A 9 19.31 -1.19 5.48
C LEU A 9 18.52 -2.50 5.67
N ILE A 10 17.24 -2.52 5.26
CA ILE A 10 16.39 -3.71 5.37
C ILE A 10 16.59 -4.64 4.15
N SER A 11 16.82 -4.09 2.95
CA SER A 11 16.87 -4.87 1.70
C SER A 11 18.24 -5.31 1.25
N ASP A 12 19.27 -4.53 1.54
CA ASP A 12 20.59 -4.72 0.96
C ASP A 12 21.41 -5.66 1.85
N THR A 13 22.46 -6.25 1.28
CA THR A 13 23.30 -7.24 1.95
C THR A 13 24.72 -6.75 2.23
N ASP A 14 25.13 -5.71 1.53
CA ASP A 14 26.50 -5.20 1.55
C ASP A 14 26.48 -3.73 1.96
N PHE A 15 27.23 -3.42 3.03
CA PHE A 15 27.25 -2.12 3.66
C PHE A 15 28.69 -1.66 3.89
N MET A 16 28.91 -0.36 3.74
CA MET A 16 30.16 0.26 4.17
C MET A 16 29.93 0.89 5.55
N VAL A 17 30.62 0.37 6.56
CA VAL A 17 30.52 0.85 7.94
C VAL A 17 31.70 1.75 8.23
N GLU A 18 31.42 3.01 8.56
CA GLU A 18 32.40 3.98 9.02
C GLU A 18 32.30 4.09 10.55
N MET A 19 33.36 3.69 11.24
CA MET A 19 33.47 3.90 12.68
C MET A 19 34.37 5.09 12.96
N LYS A 20 34.09 5.83 14.04
CA LYS A 20 34.89 7.01 14.39
C LYS A 20 36.37 6.63 14.59
N GLY A 21 37.24 7.23 13.78
CA GLY A 21 38.69 7.03 13.86
C GLY A 21 39.18 5.71 13.23
N VAL A 22 38.36 5.05 12.43
CA VAL A 22 38.71 3.83 11.69
C VAL A 22 38.31 4.00 10.22
N ASP A 23 39.12 3.50 9.31
CA ASP A 23 38.81 3.49 7.87
C ASP A 23 37.53 2.68 7.58
N LEU A 24 36.87 2.97 6.46
CA LEU A 24 35.63 2.31 6.04
C LEU A 24 35.81 0.79 5.93
N ILE A 25 34.94 0.04 6.63
CA ILE A 25 34.94 -1.42 6.65
C ILE A 25 33.81 -1.93 5.76
N PRO A 26 34.09 -2.72 4.72
CA PRO A 26 33.06 -3.42 3.97
C PRO A 26 32.51 -4.59 4.80
N VAL A 27 31.21 -4.57 5.05
CA VAL A 27 30.45 -5.68 5.66
C VAL A 27 29.60 -6.29 4.55
N THR A 28 29.84 -7.56 4.23
CA THR A 28 29.09 -8.29 3.19
C THR A 28 28.21 -9.36 3.81
N ASN A 29 27.13 -9.73 3.10
CA ASN A 29 26.18 -10.77 3.52
C ASN A 29 25.57 -10.53 4.91
N CYS A 30 25.18 -9.29 5.20
CA CYS A 30 24.54 -8.88 6.44
C CYS A 30 23.08 -8.49 6.19
N HIS A 31 22.18 -8.86 7.11
CA HIS A 31 20.78 -8.45 7.06
C HIS A 31 20.36 -7.83 8.39
N TYR A 32 19.63 -6.72 8.35
CA TYR A 32 19.12 -6.07 9.55
C TYR A 32 17.60 -6.26 9.67
N THR A 33 17.16 -6.81 10.80
CA THR A 33 15.77 -6.70 11.25
C THR A 33 15.68 -5.51 12.20
N ILE A 34 14.89 -4.51 11.85
CA ILE A 34 14.78 -3.26 12.60
C ILE A 34 13.47 -3.28 13.39
N TRP A 35 13.61 -3.18 14.71
CA TRP A 35 12.48 -2.99 15.63
C TRP A 35 12.45 -1.53 16.06
N GLY A 36 11.32 -0.87 15.87
CA GLY A 36 11.12 0.53 16.21
C GLY A 36 9.80 0.76 16.93
N SER A 37 9.79 1.69 17.87
CA SER A 37 8.60 2.16 18.57
C SER A 37 8.55 3.67 18.50
N THR A 38 7.35 4.22 18.37
CA THR A 38 7.12 5.67 18.27
C THR A 38 5.78 6.02 18.90
N ASN A 39 5.69 7.26 19.40
CA ASN A 39 4.43 7.86 19.84
C ASN A 39 3.87 8.84 18.80
N GLU A 40 4.56 9.00 17.66
CA GLU A 40 4.06 9.81 16.56
C GLU A 40 2.99 9.03 15.80
N PRO A 41 1.84 9.64 15.46
CA PRO A 41 0.76 8.95 14.76
C PRO A 41 1.16 8.54 13.32
N TYR A 42 2.06 9.29 12.68
CA TYR A 42 2.49 9.05 11.31
C TYR A 42 4.02 9.06 11.20
N PRO A 43 4.71 8.03 11.70
CA PRO A 43 6.17 8.04 11.84
C PRO A 43 6.91 7.81 10.51
N LEU A 44 6.24 7.22 9.52
CA LEU A 44 6.83 6.79 8.26
C LEU A 44 5.84 7.00 7.11
N SER A 45 6.37 7.35 5.94
CA SER A 45 5.58 7.37 4.70
C SER A 45 5.75 6.04 3.98
N LEU A 46 4.66 5.28 3.87
CA LEU A 46 4.64 3.98 3.23
C LEU A 46 3.90 4.02 1.89
N PRO A 47 4.47 3.45 0.81
CA PRO A 47 3.74 3.23 -0.43
C PRO A 47 2.75 2.07 -0.26
N GLY A 48 1.69 2.06 -1.07
CA GLY A 48 0.66 1.01 -1.02
C GLY A 48 1.14 -0.39 -1.36
N ASP A 49 2.31 -0.53 -2.02
CA ASP A 49 2.94 -1.81 -2.34
C ASP A 49 4.11 -2.14 -1.40
N ASP A 50 4.17 -1.56 -0.20
CA ASP A 50 5.24 -1.86 0.74
C ASP A 50 5.19 -3.31 1.25
N ARG A 51 6.22 -4.08 0.91
CA ARG A 51 6.39 -5.50 1.28
C ARG A 51 7.39 -5.73 2.41
N ARG A 52 7.83 -4.68 3.11
CA ARG A 52 8.98 -4.76 4.04
C ARG A 52 8.63 -4.40 5.48
N THR A 53 7.56 -3.65 5.68
CA THR A 53 7.20 -3.08 6.98
C THR A 53 5.95 -3.76 7.51
N MET A 54 6.00 -4.19 8.77
CA MET A 54 4.82 -4.43 9.60
C MET A 54 4.63 -3.21 10.50
N PHE A 55 3.41 -2.71 10.62
CA PHE A 55 3.09 -1.61 11.52
C PHE A 55 1.99 -2.06 12.49
N VAL A 56 2.22 -1.88 13.78
CA VAL A 56 1.28 -2.26 14.82
C VAL A 56 1.00 -1.03 15.66
N ASP A 57 -0.29 -0.72 15.81
CA ASP A 57 -0.74 0.29 16.74
C ASP A 57 -1.30 -0.37 18.00
N ILE A 58 -1.06 0.25 19.15
CA ILE A 58 -1.57 -0.21 20.45
C ILE A 58 -2.65 0.78 20.87
N GLY A 59 -3.90 0.43 20.58
CA GLY A 59 -5.06 1.26 20.92
C GLY A 59 -5.41 1.32 22.40
N VAL A 60 -4.73 0.54 23.25
CA VAL A 60 -4.96 0.55 24.71
C VAL A 60 -4.09 1.61 25.37
N THR A 61 -4.73 2.56 26.02
CA THR A 61 -4.04 3.65 26.70
C THR A 61 -3.41 3.20 28.01
N LYS A 62 -2.38 3.93 28.45
CA LYS A 62 -1.80 3.77 29.79
C LYS A 62 -2.84 3.94 30.90
N TYR A 63 -3.83 4.81 30.69
CA TYR A 63 -4.91 5.04 31.65
C TYR A 63 -5.74 3.78 31.86
N GLU A 64 -6.23 3.16 30.78
CA GLU A 64 -7.03 1.93 30.84
C GLU A 64 -6.26 0.76 31.45
N ILE A 65 -4.96 0.65 31.15
CA ILE A 65 -4.09 -0.37 31.76
C ILE A 65 -4.02 -0.19 33.28
N LEU A 66 -3.79 1.03 33.75
CA LEU A 66 -3.63 1.33 35.18
C LEU A 66 -4.95 1.33 35.94
N GLU A 67 -6.07 1.60 35.27
CA GLU A 67 -7.41 1.44 35.85
C GLU A 67 -7.70 -0.03 36.17
N LYS A 68 -7.33 -0.95 35.25
CA LYS A 68 -7.51 -2.39 35.44
C LYS A 68 -6.52 -2.99 36.43
N ASP A 69 -5.24 -2.59 36.35
CA ASP A 69 -4.19 -3.03 37.26
C ASP A 69 -3.21 -1.88 37.55
N PRO A 70 -3.36 -1.19 38.70
CA PRO A 70 -2.50 -0.06 39.07
C PRO A 70 -1.01 -0.39 39.14
N ASP A 71 -0.65 -1.66 39.36
CA ASP A 71 0.73 -2.13 39.46
C ASP A 71 1.20 -2.88 38.20
N TYR A 72 0.44 -2.85 37.10
CA TYR A 72 0.72 -3.58 35.86
C TYR A 72 2.18 -3.43 35.40
N PHE A 73 2.66 -2.19 35.24
CA PHE A 73 4.02 -1.94 34.74
C PHE A 73 5.10 -2.40 35.72
N LYS A 74 4.85 -2.36 37.04
CA LYS A 74 5.79 -2.88 38.04
C LYS A 74 5.88 -4.40 37.94
N LYS A 75 4.74 -5.08 37.82
CA LYS A 75 4.67 -6.53 37.62
C LYS A 75 5.34 -6.94 36.31
N LEU A 76 5.09 -6.23 35.21
CA LEU A 76 5.72 -6.48 33.92
C LEU A 76 7.25 -6.34 33.99
N LEU A 77 7.75 -5.29 34.64
CA LEU A 77 9.19 -5.08 34.82
C LEU A 77 9.82 -6.18 35.69
N ALA A 78 9.15 -6.58 36.77
CA ALA A 78 9.61 -7.68 37.62
C ALA A 78 9.62 -9.01 36.87
N PHE A 79 8.56 -9.29 36.10
CA PHE A 79 8.44 -10.48 35.24
C PHE A 79 9.60 -10.57 34.25
N GLY A 80 9.92 -9.47 33.55
CA GLY A 80 11.01 -9.42 32.56
C GLY A 80 12.42 -9.51 33.15
N LYS A 81 12.58 -9.36 34.48
CA LYS A 81 13.87 -9.55 35.17
C LYS A 81 14.09 -10.96 35.69
N ASP A 82 13.02 -11.75 35.76
CA ASP A 82 13.07 -13.13 36.24
C ASP A 82 13.47 -14.07 35.09
N TYR A 83 14.61 -14.75 35.27
CA TYR A 83 15.14 -15.68 34.28
C TYR A 83 14.20 -16.87 34.01
N ALA A 84 13.49 -17.36 35.04
CA ALA A 84 12.56 -18.48 34.87
C ALA A 84 11.37 -18.09 33.97
N ASN A 85 10.85 -16.87 34.15
CA ASN A 85 9.78 -16.32 33.31
C ASN A 85 10.24 -16.15 31.87
N LEU A 86 11.42 -15.55 31.64
CA LEU A 86 11.98 -15.40 30.30
C LEU A 86 12.23 -16.76 29.63
N ALA A 87 12.75 -17.74 30.37
CA ALA A 87 12.96 -19.09 29.87
C ALA A 87 11.63 -19.77 29.48
N SER A 88 10.58 -19.57 30.27
CA SER A 88 9.22 -20.05 29.97
C SER A 88 8.67 -19.44 28.69
N VAL A 89 8.78 -18.12 28.52
CA VAL A 89 8.34 -17.41 27.30
C VAL A 89 9.11 -17.90 26.08
N PHE A 90 10.43 -18.03 26.20
CA PHE A 90 11.27 -18.55 25.13
C PHE A 90 10.89 -20.00 24.76
N HIS A 91 10.69 -20.86 25.76
CA HIS A 91 10.28 -22.24 25.54
C HIS A 91 8.93 -22.32 24.83
N HIS A 92 7.97 -21.49 25.23
CA HIS A 92 6.65 -21.43 24.61
C HIS A 92 6.76 -21.10 23.12
N TYR A 93 7.39 -19.97 22.75
CA TYR A 93 7.46 -19.56 21.34
C TYR A 93 8.35 -20.46 20.49
N LYS A 94 9.35 -21.13 21.08
CA LYS A 94 10.26 -22.01 20.34
C LYS A 94 9.73 -23.43 20.15
N ASN A 95 9.04 -24.00 21.16
CA ASN A 95 8.71 -25.42 21.18
C ASN A 95 7.21 -25.73 21.25
N VAL A 96 6.39 -24.80 21.77
CA VAL A 96 4.95 -25.05 22.02
C VAL A 96 4.09 -24.33 20.99
N HIS A 97 4.44 -23.09 20.65
CA HIS A 97 3.68 -22.26 19.73
C HIS A 97 3.77 -22.83 18.30
N VAL A 98 2.61 -23.14 17.72
CA VAL A 98 2.53 -23.63 16.35
C VAL A 98 2.29 -22.44 15.43
N ILE A 99 3.30 -22.13 14.63
CA ILE A 99 3.19 -21.12 13.57
C ILE A 99 2.30 -21.69 12.44
N SER A 100 1.36 -20.89 11.96
CA SER A 100 0.49 -21.28 10.84
C SER A 100 1.31 -21.72 9.63
N LYS A 101 0.85 -22.76 8.91
CA LYS A 101 1.50 -23.23 7.68
C LYS A 101 1.51 -22.19 6.57
N GLU A 102 0.61 -21.21 6.65
CA GLU A 102 0.50 -20.11 5.70
C GLU A 102 1.44 -18.94 6.04
N PHE A 103 2.09 -18.97 7.21
CA PHE A 103 3.02 -17.91 7.60
C PHE A 103 4.24 -17.90 6.67
N ASN A 104 4.47 -16.76 6.04
CA ASN A 104 5.62 -16.53 5.19
C ASN A 104 6.58 -15.56 5.90
N PRO A 105 7.78 -16.00 6.30
CA PRO A 105 8.75 -15.12 6.97
C PRO A 105 9.25 -13.97 6.10
N ASN A 106 9.04 -14.04 4.78
CA ASN A 106 9.46 -13.01 3.84
C ASN A 106 8.36 -11.99 3.50
N GLU A 107 7.14 -12.15 4.05
CA GLU A 107 6.02 -11.25 3.82
C GLU A 107 5.49 -10.72 5.16
N PRO A 108 5.47 -9.39 5.38
CA PRO A 108 4.94 -8.84 6.61
C PRO A 108 3.42 -9.06 6.67
N PRO A 109 2.87 -9.41 7.85
CA PRO A 109 1.42 -9.44 8.04
C PRO A 109 0.76 -8.13 7.64
N VAL A 110 -0.44 -8.23 7.08
CA VAL A 110 -1.29 -7.06 6.79
C VAL A 110 -2.01 -6.67 8.09
N THR A 111 -1.91 -5.40 8.46
CA THR A 111 -2.53 -4.85 9.67
C THR A 111 -3.35 -3.62 9.31
N THR A 112 -4.46 -3.40 9.99
CA THR A 112 -5.30 -2.19 9.81
C THR A 112 -4.49 -0.92 10.00
N ALA A 113 -3.60 -0.89 11.01
CA ALA A 113 -2.74 0.25 11.28
C ALA A 113 -1.78 0.57 10.12
N LYS A 114 -1.30 -0.46 9.39
CA LYS A 114 -0.47 -0.25 8.20
C LYS A 114 -1.30 0.35 7.06
N ASP A 115 -2.52 -0.13 6.85
CA ASP A 115 -3.41 0.39 5.81
C ASP A 115 -3.76 1.85 6.07
N GLU A 116 -4.04 2.21 7.32
CA GLU A 116 -4.27 3.60 7.74
C GLU A 116 -3.03 4.47 7.51
N LEU A 117 -1.83 3.96 7.84
CA LEU A 117 -0.58 4.69 7.61
C LEU A 117 -0.30 4.90 6.11
N VAL A 118 -0.62 3.92 5.26
CA VAL A 118 -0.54 4.03 3.80
C VAL A 118 -1.52 5.09 3.28
N GLU A 119 -2.75 5.12 3.79
CA GLU A 119 -3.75 6.11 3.42
C GLU A 119 -3.34 7.53 3.85
N ALA A 120 -2.83 7.67 5.08
CA ALA A 120 -2.30 8.93 5.59
C ALA A 120 -1.07 9.39 4.80
N SER A 121 -0.28 8.46 4.27
CA SER A 121 0.88 8.72 3.42
C SER A 121 0.53 9.23 2.03
N LYS A 122 -0.75 9.13 1.59
CA LYS A 122 -1.15 9.60 0.27
C LYS A 122 -1.03 11.12 0.16
N PRO A 123 -0.34 11.63 -0.87
CA PRO A 123 -0.32 13.06 -1.18
C PRO A 123 -1.73 13.60 -1.48
N GLN A 124 -1.95 14.89 -1.21
CA GLN A 124 -3.25 15.54 -1.42
C GLN A 124 -3.81 15.36 -2.84
N TYR A 125 -2.97 15.43 -3.88
CA TYR A 125 -3.41 15.23 -5.26
C TYR A 125 -3.96 13.84 -5.53
N MET A 126 -3.51 12.82 -4.80
CA MET A 126 -4.04 11.46 -4.95
C MET A 126 -5.42 11.37 -4.33
N LYS A 127 -5.63 11.98 -3.16
CA LYS A 127 -6.95 12.06 -2.51
C LYS A 127 -7.96 12.76 -3.41
N LEU A 128 -7.56 13.89 -4.00
CA LEU A 128 -8.40 14.62 -4.95
C LEU A 128 -8.72 13.77 -6.20
N LEU A 129 -7.78 12.96 -6.70
CA LEU A 129 -8.05 12.04 -7.81
C LEU A 129 -8.98 10.89 -7.39
N ASP A 130 -8.85 10.38 -6.17
CA ASP A 130 -9.75 9.37 -5.61
C ASP A 130 -11.19 9.91 -5.54
N ASP A 131 -11.38 11.15 -5.06
CA ASP A 131 -12.68 11.82 -4.99
C ASP A 131 -13.30 11.99 -6.40
N LEU A 132 -12.54 12.55 -7.35
CA LEU A 132 -13.00 12.73 -8.73
C LEU A 132 -13.32 11.40 -9.42
N PHE A 133 -12.58 10.35 -9.07
CA PHE A 133 -12.78 8.99 -9.58
C PHE A 133 -14.07 8.37 -9.03
N ALA A 134 -14.34 8.54 -7.73
CA ALA A 134 -15.57 8.11 -7.10
C ALA A 134 -16.80 8.84 -7.66
N GLU A 135 -16.69 10.13 -7.95
CA GLU A 135 -17.75 10.95 -8.56
C GLU A 135 -17.87 10.76 -10.09
N GLU A 136 -16.97 10.00 -10.71
CA GLU A 136 -16.89 9.80 -12.17
C GLU A 136 -16.91 11.13 -12.98
N ARG A 137 -16.23 12.17 -12.47
CA ARG A 137 -16.26 13.54 -13.01
C ARG A 137 -15.76 13.69 -14.44
N ILE A 138 -14.89 12.78 -14.90
CA ILE A 138 -14.34 12.79 -16.26
C ILE A 138 -14.68 11.51 -16.99
N THR A 139 -14.74 11.60 -18.33
CA THR A 139 -15.10 10.46 -19.19
C THR A 139 -14.17 9.27 -19.00
N SER A 140 -12.88 9.50 -18.73
CA SER A 140 -11.93 8.42 -18.45
C SER A 140 -12.29 7.61 -17.20
N PHE A 141 -12.87 8.23 -16.17
CA PHE A 141 -13.20 7.55 -14.91
C PHE A 141 -14.45 6.67 -15.00
N LYS A 142 -15.24 6.80 -16.07
CA LYS A 142 -16.38 5.93 -16.41
C LYS A 142 -15.97 4.63 -17.11
N ARG A 143 -14.67 4.34 -17.18
CA ARG A 143 -14.11 3.22 -17.94
C ARG A 143 -13.14 2.44 -17.07
N ASP A 144 -13.06 1.13 -17.32
CA ASP A 144 -12.09 0.26 -16.63
C ASP A 144 -10.65 0.48 -17.09
N ILE A 145 -10.47 0.97 -18.32
CA ILE A 145 -9.18 1.16 -18.98
C ILE A 145 -8.99 2.64 -19.23
N VAL A 146 -7.89 3.19 -18.71
CA VAL A 146 -7.59 4.61 -18.75
C VAL A 146 -6.21 4.90 -19.32
N ASN A 147 -6.03 6.14 -19.75
CA ASN A 147 -4.77 6.67 -20.22
C ASN A 147 -4.41 7.92 -19.41
N ALA A 148 -3.20 7.96 -18.87
CA ALA A 148 -2.79 9.07 -17.99
C ALA A 148 -2.74 10.42 -18.72
N LYS A 149 -2.36 10.45 -20.00
CA LYS A 149 -2.34 11.66 -20.81
C LYS A 149 -3.75 12.17 -21.07
N LEU A 150 -4.69 11.27 -21.37
CA LEU A 150 -6.11 11.62 -21.56
C LEU A 150 -6.73 12.16 -20.27
N ILE A 151 -6.56 11.47 -19.14
CA ILE A 151 -7.00 11.95 -17.82
C ILE A 151 -6.44 13.35 -17.56
N THR A 152 -5.15 13.58 -17.81
CA THR A 152 -4.52 14.89 -17.60
C THR A 152 -5.17 15.99 -18.46
N GLN A 153 -5.57 15.69 -19.70
CA GLN A 153 -6.27 16.65 -20.55
C GLN A 153 -7.69 16.92 -20.07
N GLU A 154 -8.43 15.89 -19.69
CA GLU A 154 -9.79 16.01 -19.16
C GLU A 154 -9.81 16.81 -17.85
N LEU A 155 -8.86 16.56 -16.93
CA LEU A 155 -8.72 17.32 -15.69
C LEU A 155 -8.42 18.80 -15.93
N ARG A 156 -7.64 19.14 -16.97
CA ARG A 156 -7.36 20.54 -17.34
C ARG A 156 -8.56 21.24 -17.99
N ALA A 157 -9.44 20.47 -18.61
CA ALA A 157 -10.66 20.99 -19.22
C ALA A 157 -11.77 21.27 -18.17
N LEU A 158 -11.67 20.69 -16.97
CA LEU A 158 -12.56 21.02 -15.86
C LEU A 158 -12.27 22.45 -15.35
N GLU A 159 -13.30 23.28 -15.27
CA GLU A 159 -13.22 24.65 -14.75
C GLU A 159 -13.27 24.70 -13.21
N ASP A 160 -12.55 23.81 -12.54
CA ASP A 160 -12.50 23.74 -11.08
C ASP A 160 -11.22 24.42 -10.57
N PHE A 161 -11.39 25.37 -9.64
CA PHE A 161 -10.29 26.14 -9.06
C PHE A 161 -9.29 25.25 -8.30
N SER A 162 -9.76 24.25 -7.56
CA SER A 162 -8.92 23.34 -6.79
C SER A 162 -8.02 22.50 -7.70
N LEU A 163 -8.52 22.08 -8.86
CA LEU A 163 -7.73 21.34 -9.86
C LEU A 163 -6.63 22.19 -10.49
N ARG A 164 -6.90 23.48 -10.69
CA ARG A 164 -5.92 24.44 -11.24
C ARG A 164 -4.77 24.68 -10.26
N LEU A 165 -5.08 24.81 -8.97
CA LEU A 165 -4.07 24.97 -7.92
C LEU A 165 -3.14 23.76 -7.83
N GLU A 166 -3.69 22.55 -7.92
CA GLU A 166 -2.91 21.31 -7.82
C GLU A 166 -1.97 21.10 -9.02
N ASN A 167 -2.27 21.70 -10.18
CA ASN A 167 -1.49 21.62 -11.42
C ASN A 167 -1.13 20.16 -11.78
N PHE A 168 -2.16 19.39 -12.16
CA PHE A 168 -1.99 17.99 -12.54
C PHE A 168 -1.07 17.81 -13.75
N THR A 169 -0.08 16.94 -13.57
CA THR A 169 0.83 16.48 -14.63
C THR A 169 0.57 15.00 -14.92
N GLU A 170 0.95 14.54 -16.12
CA GLU A 170 0.85 13.12 -16.47
C GLU A 170 1.59 12.23 -15.47
N ASN A 171 2.71 12.70 -14.91
CA ASN A 171 3.45 11.98 -13.88
C ASN A 171 2.68 11.84 -12.56
N LYS A 172 1.92 12.87 -12.13
CA LYS A 172 1.06 12.77 -10.93
C LYS A 172 -0.04 11.73 -11.16
N VAL A 173 -0.71 11.78 -12.31
CA VAL A 173 -1.76 10.81 -12.67
C VAL A 173 -1.19 9.39 -12.78
N LEU A 174 -0.01 9.22 -13.40
CA LEU A 174 0.66 7.91 -13.47
C LEU A 174 1.04 7.37 -12.09
N ARG A 175 1.47 8.22 -11.16
CA ARG A 175 1.76 7.81 -9.78
C ARG A 175 0.49 7.36 -9.07
N TRP A 176 -0.62 8.07 -9.24
CA TRP A 176 -1.92 7.67 -8.71
C TRP A 176 -2.38 6.32 -9.28
N ILE A 177 -2.33 6.12 -10.61
CA ILE A 177 -2.67 4.82 -11.23
C ILE A 177 -1.82 3.68 -10.64
N ARG A 178 -0.52 3.91 -10.43
CA ARG A 178 0.39 2.88 -9.91
C ARG A 178 0.32 2.70 -8.40
N PHE A 179 -0.36 3.59 -7.69
CA PHE A 179 -0.49 3.49 -6.24
C PHE A 179 -1.24 2.21 -5.84
N ASN A 180 -2.25 1.82 -6.63
CA ASN A 180 -2.91 0.53 -6.47
C ASN A 180 -2.10 -0.57 -7.20
N PRO A 181 -1.52 -1.54 -6.46
CA PRO A 181 -0.68 -2.59 -7.05
C PRO A 181 -1.45 -3.56 -7.95
N LYS A 182 -2.79 -3.61 -7.84
CA LYS A 182 -3.63 -4.44 -8.72
C LYS A 182 -3.69 -3.88 -10.15
N ASN A 183 -3.41 -2.59 -10.35
CA ASN A 183 -3.48 -1.95 -11.66
C ASN A 183 -2.35 -2.42 -12.58
N PHE A 184 -2.66 -2.70 -13.85
CA PHE A 184 -1.69 -3.20 -14.82
C PHE A 184 -1.90 -2.64 -16.23
N ARG A 185 -0.89 -2.81 -17.09
CA ARG A 185 -0.94 -2.37 -18.49
C ARG A 185 -1.55 -3.43 -19.40
N ILE A 186 -2.35 -2.97 -20.36
CA ILE A 186 -2.79 -3.79 -21.50
C ILE A 186 -1.72 -3.83 -22.60
N LEU A 187 -1.85 -4.79 -23.52
CA LEU A 187 -1.04 -4.97 -24.73
C LEU A 187 0.47 -4.92 -24.44
N LYS A 188 0.89 -5.52 -23.31
CA LYS A 188 2.30 -5.54 -22.85
C LYS A 188 2.91 -4.12 -22.74
N GLY A 189 2.08 -3.10 -22.52
CA GLY A 189 2.50 -1.71 -22.41
C GLY A 189 2.80 -1.01 -23.73
N GLN A 190 2.40 -1.58 -24.87
CA GLN A 190 2.45 -0.90 -26.15
C GLN A 190 1.45 0.28 -26.21
N PRO A 191 1.76 1.36 -26.93
CA PRO A 191 0.83 2.46 -27.11
C PRO A 191 -0.40 2.03 -27.91
N TYR A 192 -1.58 2.24 -27.32
CA TYR A 192 -2.87 1.95 -27.92
C TYR A 192 -3.55 3.25 -28.35
N GLN A 193 -4.22 3.22 -29.50
CA GLN A 193 -4.98 4.35 -30.04
C GLN A 193 -6.42 4.24 -29.55
N ILE A 194 -6.81 5.10 -28.60
CA ILE A 194 -8.20 5.15 -28.14
C ILE A 194 -9.05 5.75 -29.28
N PRO A 195 -10.18 5.11 -29.67
CA PRO A 195 -11.07 5.63 -30.70
C PRO A 195 -11.49 7.08 -30.40
N GLY A 196 -11.30 7.99 -31.37
CA GLY A 196 -11.64 9.42 -31.21
C GLY A 196 -10.78 10.20 -30.22
N SER A 197 -9.67 9.64 -29.73
CA SER A 197 -8.83 10.26 -28.71
C SER A 197 -7.34 10.09 -29.02
N LEU A 198 -6.48 10.18 -28.00
CA LEU A 198 -5.03 10.12 -28.16
C LEU A 198 -4.47 8.70 -28.16
N ARG A 199 -3.30 8.54 -28.80
CA ARG A 199 -2.46 7.36 -28.66
C ARG A 199 -1.66 7.43 -27.36
N GLY A 200 -1.64 6.34 -26.61
CA GLY A 200 -0.73 6.21 -25.47
C GLY A 200 -0.86 4.89 -24.72
N ARG A 201 -0.07 4.75 -23.66
CA ARG A 201 -0.08 3.55 -22.82
C ARG A 201 -1.32 3.54 -21.93
N CYS A 202 -2.07 2.46 -21.96
CA CYS A 202 -3.31 2.31 -21.23
C CYS A 202 -3.14 1.38 -20.02
N TRP A 203 -3.90 1.65 -18.98
CA TRP A 203 -3.88 0.96 -17.70
C TRP A 203 -5.28 0.52 -17.30
N VAL A 204 -5.37 -0.67 -16.74
CA VAL A 204 -6.59 -1.20 -16.12
C VAL A 204 -6.64 -0.71 -14.68
N ILE A 205 -7.76 -0.13 -14.29
CA ILE A 205 -7.99 0.42 -12.95
C ILE A 205 -9.21 -0.19 -12.22
N ARG A 206 -10.07 -0.95 -12.94
CA ARG A 206 -11.20 -1.70 -12.40
C ARG A 206 -11.30 -3.06 -13.11
N ASN A 207 -12.12 -3.99 -12.60
CA ASN A 207 -12.39 -5.29 -13.22
C ASN A 207 -11.10 -6.09 -13.51
N HIS A 208 -10.14 -6.07 -12.58
CA HIS A 208 -8.79 -6.60 -12.78
C HIS A 208 -8.77 -8.08 -13.20
N THR A 209 -9.64 -8.92 -12.64
CA THR A 209 -9.73 -10.35 -12.96
C THR A 209 -10.11 -10.59 -14.42
N PHE A 210 -11.19 -9.97 -14.88
CA PHE A 210 -11.64 -10.02 -16.26
C PHE A 210 -10.55 -9.51 -17.23
N TRP A 211 -10.03 -8.32 -16.95
CA TRP A 211 -9.04 -7.70 -17.83
C TRP A 211 -7.71 -8.43 -17.84
N ASN A 212 -7.34 -9.14 -16.76
CA ASN A 212 -6.10 -9.90 -16.74
C ASN A 212 -6.13 -11.08 -17.73
N GLN A 213 -7.31 -11.66 -17.95
CA GLN A 213 -7.52 -12.71 -18.95
C GLN A 213 -7.51 -12.16 -20.39
N HIS A 214 -8.00 -10.92 -20.59
CA HIS A 214 -8.13 -10.30 -21.91
C HIS A 214 -7.08 -9.22 -22.25
N LYS A 215 -6.06 -9.02 -21.39
CA LYS A 215 -5.09 -7.90 -21.50
C LYS A 215 -4.32 -7.83 -22.81
N THR A 216 -4.23 -8.92 -23.57
CA THR A 216 -3.57 -8.98 -24.88
C THR A 216 -4.55 -9.01 -26.06
N ASN A 217 -5.85 -9.17 -25.81
CA ASN A 217 -6.85 -9.23 -26.87
C ASN A 217 -7.28 -7.82 -27.28
N LYS A 218 -6.77 -7.35 -28.42
CA LYS A 218 -7.08 -6.02 -28.94
C LYS A 218 -8.56 -5.85 -29.28
N GLU A 219 -9.23 -6.87 -29.80
CA GLU A 219 -10.64 -6.78 -30.19
C GLU A 219 -11.53 -6.53 -28.98
N THR A 220 -11.31 -7.26 -27.88
CA THR A 220 -12.04 -7.04 -26.62
C THR A 220 -11.81 -5.63 -26.08
N ILE A 221 -10.59 -5.11 -26.20
CA ILE A 221 -10.24 -3.74 -25.78
C ILE A 221 -10.95 -2.71 -26.67
N ASP A 222 -10.95 -2.91 -27.99
CA ASP A 222 -11.65 -2.05 -28.95
C ASP A 222 -13.16 -2.02 -28.66
N LEU A 223 -13.76 -3.19 -28.38
CA LEU A 223 -15.17 -3.30 -28.01
C LEU A 223 -15.50 -2.58 -26.70
N HIS A 224 -14.62 -2.62 -25.70
CA HIS A 224 -14.79 -1.87 -24.45
C HIS A 224 -14.82 -0.37 -24.66
N PHE A 225 -13.89 0.18 -25.44
CA PHE A 225 -13.93 1.62 -25.76
C PHE A 225 -15.15 2.02 -26.59
N ASN A 226 -15.72 1.08 -27.34
CA ASN A 226 -16.97 1.26 -28.09
C ASN A 226 -18.25 0.98 -27.27
N LYS A 227 -18.13 0.72 -25.95
CA LYS A 227 -19.25 0.35 -25.05
C LYS A 227 -20.03 -0.89 -25.51
N LYS A 228 -19.34 -1.84 -26.16
CA LYS A 228 -19.90 -3.10 -26.66
C LYS A 228 -19.51 -4.31 -25.81
N VAL A 229 -18.74 -4.11 -24.74
CA VAL A 229 -18.40 -5.13 -23.74
C VAL A 229 -18.96 -4.66 -22.41
N GLU A 230 -19.80 -5.49 -21.80
CA GLU A 230 -20.19 -5.34 -20.41
C GLU A 230 -19.19 -6.10 -19.55
N THR A 231 -18.50 -5.39 -18.66
CA THR A 231 -17.64 -6.03 -17.67
C THR A 231 -18.46 -6.39 -16.43
N PRO A 232 -18.06 -7.42 -15.65
CA PRO A 232 -18.88 -7.95 -14.56
C PRO A 232 -19.33 -6.91 -13.54
N LEU A 233 -18.49 -5.90 -13.24
CA LEU A 233 -18.82 -4.82 -12.30
C LEU A 233 -19.51 -3.61 -12.95
N PHE A 234 -19.79 -3.62 -14.26
CA PHE A 234 -20.44 -2.46 -14.91
C PHE A 234 -21.90 -2.28 -14.45
N ASN A 235 -22.52 -3.33 -13.89
CA ASN A 235 -23.92 -3.32 -13.43
C ASN A 235 -24.14 -3.55 -11.93
N GLN A 236 -23.10 -3.75 -11.12
CA GLN A 236 -23.28 -3.99 -9.67
C GLN A 236 -22.08 -3.50 -8.86
N GLN A 237 -22.21 -2.32 -8.26
CA GLN A 237 -21.50 -1.94 -7.04
C GLN A 237 -22.42 -1.04 -6.19
N LYS A 238 -23.39 -1.68 -5.54
CA LYS A 238 -23.70 -1.36 -4.15
C LYS A 238 -23.28 -2.58 -3.34
N ASP A 239 -22.42 -2.34 -2.37
CA ASP A 239 -22.25 -3.14 -1.15
C ASP A 239 -21.67 -4.56 -1.35
N ALA A 240 -20.34 -4.67 -1.24
CA ALA A 240 -19.66 -5.94 -0.95
C ALA A 240 -18.31 -5.79 -0.22
N TYR A 241 -17.91 -4.56 0.15
CA TYR A 241 -16.63 -4.31 0.83
C TYR A 241 -16.76 -4.20 2.37
N ASP A 242 -17.99 -4.13 2.88
CA ASP A 242 -18.27 -4.00 4.32
C ASP A 242 -18.56 -5.35 5.01
N GLU A 243 -18.92 -6.41 4.28
CA GLU A 243 -19.33 -7.69 4.90
C GLU A 243 -18.17 -8.63 5.29
N GLU A 244 -16.99 -8.51 4.67
CA GLU A 244 -15.85 -9.39 4.97
C GLU A 244 -14.97 -8.92 6.15
N LYS A 245 -15.11 -7.67 6.60
CA LYS A 245 -14.30 -7.13 7.72
C LYS A 245 -14.78 -7.56 9.10
N ASP A 246 -16.05 -7.93 9.25
CA ASP A 246 -16.65 -8.29 10.55
C ASP A 246 -16.47 -9.76 10.94
N GLN A 247 -15.72 -10.56 10.15
CA GLN A 247 -15.50 -11.99 10.41
C GLN A 247 -14.06 -12.36 10.76
N ILE A 248 -13.27 -11.43 11.30
CA ILE A 248 -11.98 -11.79 11.92
C ILE A 248 -12.18 -11.84 13.44
N PRO A 249 -12.34 -13.04 14.04
CA PRO A 249 -12.32 -13.17 15.49
C PRO A 249 -10.86 -13.04 15.97
N PHE A 250 -10.58 -11.96 16.68
CA PHE A 250 -9.53 -11.93 17.71
C PHE A 250 -10.12 -11.35 18.99
#